data_AF-A0AAJ2H4Y3-F1
#
_entry.id   AF-A0AAJ2H4Y3-F1
#
_cell.length_a   1.000
_cell.length_b   1.000
_cell.length_c   1.000
_cell.angle_alpha   90.00
_cell.angle_beta   90.00
_cell.angle_gamma   90.00
#
_symmetry.space_group_name_H-M   'P 1'
#
loop_
_entity.id
_entity.type
_entity.pdbx_description
1 polymer ?
#
loop_
_entity_poly.entity_id
_entity_poly.type
_entity_poly.pdbx_seq_one_letter_code
_entity_poly.pdbx_strand_id
1 'polypeptide(L)'
;MATLNEMKAIGIDAGKLSFLLAEIELVSWLAAVQRSRPYVTPKPPDSELDKVRAAILSWMAMTLLKRYSRGCSAKRHLVNLRQLIALSRKVGAEVFQGGEIRYGLAAKLLNTWLKGLWCLGLIPTPPHCPVDSVIQQRIPATHRIPWTQMTTQDQYLRVICALQRAADGTSMSLAEWELSNFSRRRASLLNVSLFQGG
;
A
#
# COMPACT_ATOMS: atom_id res chain seq x y z
N MET A 1 -1.28 15.44 12.52
CA MET A 1 -1.72 14.06 12.79
C MET A 1 -3.04 14.17 13.50
N ALA A 2 -4.10 13.57 12.99
CA ALA A 2 -5.34 13.48 13.76
C ALA A 2 -5.07 12.58 14.98
N THR A 3 -5.06 13.17 16.16
CA THR A 3 -5.09 12.47 17.44
C THR A 3 -6.40 11.67 17.56
N LEU A 4 -6.41 10.62 18.38
CA LEU A 4 -7.64 9.89 18.69
C LEU A 4 -8.74 10.82 19.21
N ASN A 5 -8.37 11.97 19.82
CA ASN A 5 -9.30 12.99 20.27
C ASN A 5 -9.96 13.75 19.10
N GLU A 6 -9.24 14.05 18.02
CA GLU A 6 -9.79 14.65 16.80
C GLU A 6 -10.68 13.66 16.03
N MET A 7 -10.34 12.36 16.04
CA MET A 7 -11.19 11.31 15.46
C MET A 7 -12.48 11.06 16.26
N LYS A 8 -12.39 11.13 17.59
CA LYS A 8 -13.58 11.07 18.47
C LYS A 8 -14.52 12.26 18.24
N ALA A 9 -13.98 13.44 17.95
CA ALA A 9 -14.78 14.63 17.66
C ALA A 9 -15.68 14.47 16.40
N ILE A 10 -15.30 13.57 15.48
CA ILE A 10 -16.11 13.19 14.31
C ILE A 10 -16.83 11.85 14.48
N GLY A 11 -16.94 11.34 15.71
CA GLY A 11 -17.73 10.14 16.03
C GLY A 11 -17.06 8.80 15.73
N ILE A 12 -15.76 8.79 15.45
CA ILE A 12 -14.96 7.56 15.31
C ILE A 12 -14.39 7.20 16.69
N ASP A 13 -15.04 6.26 17.37
CA ASP A 13 -14.51 5.66 18.60
C ASP A 13 -13.41 4.62 18.32
N ALA A 14 -12.81 4.10 19.39
CA ALA A 14 -11.72 3.14 19.30
C ALA A 14 -12.13 1.82 18.60
N GLY A 15 -13.38 1.37 18.78
CA GLY A 15 -13.89 0.16 18.14
C GLY A 15 -14.05 0.34 16.63
N LYS A 16 -14.65 1.46 16.20
CA LYS A 16 -14.78 1.82 14.78
C LYS A 16 -13.42 1.99 14.11
N LEU A 17 -12.47 2.66 14.77
CA LEU A 17 -11.13 2.82 14.25
C LEU A 17 -10.41 1.48 14.13
N SER A 18 -10.52 0.61 15.14
CA SER A 18 -9.94 -0.74 15.10
C SER A 18 -10.48 -1.56 13.92
N PHE A 19 -11.79 -1.50 13.67
CA PHE A 19 -12.40 -2.16 12.52
C PHE A 19 -11.85 -1.63 11.19
N LEU A 20 -11.80 -0.31 11.00
CA LEU A 20 -11.29 0.31 9.77
C LEU A 20 -9.82 -0.01 9.51
N LEU A 21 -9.00 -0.05 10.57
CA LEU A 21 -7.59 -0.42 10.47
C LEU A 21 -7.43 -1.90 10.04
N ALA A 22 -8.23 -2.81 10.60
CA ALA A 22 -8.23 -4.21 10.19
C ALA A 22 -8.64 -4.38 8.71
N GLU A 23 -9.63 -3.61 8.25
CA GLU A 23 -10.03 -3.59 6.84
C GLU A 23 -8.91 -3.07 5.92
N ILE A 24 -8.19 -2.03 6.34
CA ILE A 24 -7.02 -1.52 5.61
C ILE A 24 -5.95 -2.61 5.50
N GLU A 25 -5.63 -3.30 6.59
CA GLU A 25 -4.65 -4.38 6.61
C GLU A 25 -5.06 -5.53 5.68
N LEU A 26 -6.31 -5.99 5.76
CA LEU A 26 -6.86 -7.04 4.91
C LEU A 26 -6.80 -6.66 3.43
N VAL A 27 -7.33 -5.48 3.07
CA VAL A 27 -7.38 -5.01 1.69
C VAL A 27 -5.97 -4.81 1.13
N SER A 28 -5.04 -4.30 1.93
CA SER A 28 -3.64 -4.11 1.51
C SER A 28 -2.95 -5.43 1.23
N TRP A 29 -3.17 -6.43 2.08
CA TRP A 29 -2.64 -7.78 1.87
C TRP A 29 -3.22 -8.42 0.60
N LEU A 30 -4.55 -8.46 0.48
CA LEU A 30 -5.23 -9.04 -0.68
C LEU A 30 -4.82 -8.37 -1.99
N ALA A 31 -4.72 -7.04 -2.01
CA ALA A 31 -4.28 -6.28 -3.17
C ALA A 31 -2.87 -6.68 -3.64
N ALA A 32 -1.98 -7.07 -2.72
CA ALA A 32 -0.61 -7.47 -3.02
C ALA A 32 -0.48 -8.95 -3.42
N VAL A 33 -1.24 -9.87 -2.82
CA VAL A 33 -1.04 -11.32 -3.03
C VAL A 33 -1.95 -11.93 -4.11
N GLN A 34 -3.16 -11.39 -4.32
CA GLN A 34 -4.18 -12.06 -5.13
C GLN A 34 -3.76 -12.28 -6.60
N ARG A 35 -3.07 -11.29 -7.20
CA ARG A 35 -2.65 -11.35 -8.61
C ARG A 35 -1.18 -11.69 -8.81
N SER A 36 -0.38 -11.65 -7.75
CA SER A 36 1.06 -11.89 -7.83
C SER A 36 1.41 -13.36 -7.72
N ARG A 37 0.53 -14.21 -7.17
CA ARG A 37 0.78 -15.64 -6.93
C ARG A 37 2.13 -15.86 -6.21
N PRO A 38 2.32 -15.28 -5.01
CA PRO A 38 3.64 -15.19 -4.40
C PRO A 38 4.08 -16.47 -3.69
N TYR A 39 3.19 -17.44 -3.51
CA TYR A 39 3.44 -18.60 -2.67
C TYR A 39 4.03 -19.77 -3.46
N VAL A 40 4.85 -20.59 -2.79
CA VAL A 40 5.39 -21.83 -3.35
C VAL A 40 4.27 -22.78 -3.81
N THR A 41 4.62 -23.71 -4.71
CA THR A 41 3.72 -24.74 -5.23
C THR A 41 4.26 -26.11 -4.79
N PRO A 42 3.49 -26.93 -4.06
CA PRO A 42 2.11 -26.70 -3.62
C PRO A 42 1.98 -25.55 -2.59
N LYS A 43 0.80 -24.92 -2.55
CA LYS A 43 0.52 -23.80 -1.65
C LYS A 43 0.70 -24.25 -0.18
N PRO A 44 1.38 -23.48 0.67
CA PRO A 44 1.46 -23.76 2.10
C PRO A 44 0.09 -23.76 2.79
N PRO A 45 -0.05 -24.44 3.94
CA PRO A 45 -1.27 -24.38 4.76
C PRO A 45 -1.63 -22.95 5.15
N ASP A 46 -2.93 -22.64 5.21
CA ASP A 46 -3.40 -21.29 5.54
C ASP A 46 -2.91 -20.82 6.92
N SER A 47 -2.71 -21.74 7.88
CA SER A 47 -2.14 -21.43 9.20
C SER A 47 -0.71 -20.87 9.13
N GLU A 48 0.12 -21.37 8.22
CA GLU A 48 1.48 -20.83 8.00
C GLU A 48 1.44 -19.50 7.27
N LEU A 49 0.54 -19.36 6.29
CA LEU A 49 0.32 -18.09 5.60
C LEU A 49 -0.15 -16.99 6.56
N ASP A 50 -1.05 -17.33 7.49
CA ASP A 50 -1.58 -16.43 8.49
C ASP A 50 -0.51 -15.99 9.50
N LYS A 51 0.38 -16.91 9.93
CA LYS A 51 1.54 -16.56 10.77
C LYS A 51 2.47 -15.57 10.07
N VAL A 52 2.82 -15.83 8.81
CA VAL A 52 3.68 -14.93 8.02
C VAL A 52 3.03 -13.57 7.82
N ARG A 53 1.73 -13.55 7.46
CA ARG A 53 0.95 -12.32 7.33
C ARG A 53 0.95 -11.51 8.63
N ALA A 54 0.63 -12.15 9.75
CA ALA A 54 0.60 -11.50 11.05
C ALA A 54 1.96 -10.90 11.44
N ALA A 55 3.05 -11.64 11.21
CA ALA A 55 4.41 -11.15 11.48
C ALA A 55 4.76 -9.90 10.65
N ILE A 56 4.44 -9.92 9.34
CA ILE A 56 4.70 -8.79 8.45
C ILE A 56 3.87 -7.56 8.84
N LEU A 57 2.55 -7.72 9.02
CA LEU A 57 1.64 -6.62 9.37
C LEU A 57 1.97 -6.04 10.75
N SER A 58 2.27 -6.90 11.73
CA SER A 58 2.70 -6.48 13.06
C SER A 58 3.98 -5.62 13.00
N TRP A 59 4.97 -6.04 12.22
CA TRP A 59 6.17 -5.24 12.03
C TRP A 59 5.89 -3.91 11.34
N MET A 60 5.03 -3.88 10.31
CA MET A 60 4.61 -2.65 9.65
C MET A 60 3.95 -1.68 10.64
N ALA A 61 3.02 -2.17 11.45
CA ALA A 61 2.33 -1.37 12.46
C ALA A 61 3.28 -0.84 13.55
N MET A 62 4.15 -1.68 14.11
CA MET A 62 5.04 -1.29 15.21
C MET A 62 6.22 -0.42 14.75
N THR A 63 6.72 -0.65 13.54
CA THR A 63 7.95 -0.03 13.04
C THR A 63 7.68 1.06 12.02
N LEU A 64 6.93 0.76 10.96
CA LEU A 64 6.74 1.71 9.86
C LEU A 64 5.80 2.84 10.24
N LEU A 65 4.73 2.58 11.00
CA LEU A 65 3.79 3.63 11.39
C LEU A 65 4.51 4.83 12.05
N LYS A 66 5.43 4.56 12.98
CA LYS A 66 6.25 5.59 13.64
C LYS A 66 7.11 6.39 12.66
N ARG A 67 7.56 5.77 11.56
CA ARG A 67 8.40 6.41 10.54
C ARG A 67 7.60 7.24 9.54
N TYR A 68 6.33 6.92 9.32
CA TYR A 68 5.44 7.67 8.42
C TYR A 68 4.60 8.72 9.14
N SER A 69 4.42 8.62 10.46
CA SER A 69 3.57 9.53 11.25
C SER A 69 3.97 11.00 11.16
N ARG A 70 5.25 11.29 10.92
CA ARG A 70 5.80 12.65 10.73
C ARG A 70 6.15 12.97 9.26
N GLY A 71 5.68 12.15 8.33
CA GLY A 71 6.06 12.21 6.92
C GLY A 71 7.34 11.41 6.64
N CYS A 72 7.51 11.00 5.39
CA CYS A 72 8.62 10.15 4.97
C CYS A 72 9.09 10.56 3.58
N SER A 73 10.40 10.73 3.40
CA SER A 73 10.98 11.05 2.10
C SER A 73 10.99 9.84 1.17
N ALA A 74 11.00 10.07 -0.15
CA ALA A 74 11.12 9.00 -1.16
C ALA A 74 12.34 8.09 -0.89
N LYS A 75 13.51 8.67 -0.56
CA LYS A 75 14.72 7.89 -0.21
C LYS A 75 14.50 6.98 0.99
N ARG A 76 13.88 7.47 2.07
CA ARG A 76 13.60 6.67 3.26
C ARG A 76 12.54 5.59 2.97
N HIS A 77 11.56 5.91 2.15
CA HIS A 77 10.54 4.96 1.71
C HIS A 77 11.14 3.76 0.97
N LEU A 78 12.11 3.97 0.08
CA LEU A 78 12.85 2.89 -0.58
C LEU A 78 13.64 2.01 0.41
N VAL A 79 14.18 2.59 1.49
CA VAL A 79 14.83 1.81 2.56
C VAL A 79 13.80 0.97 3.31
N ASN A 80 12.62 1.51 3.60
CA ASN A 80 11.53 0.77 4.25
C ASN A 80 11.06 -0.41 3.40
N LEU A 81 10.97 -0.26 2.07
CA LEU A 81 10.62 -1.36 1.16
C LEU A 81 11.66 -2.49 1.20
N ARG A 82 12.96 -2.17 1.16
CA ARG A 82 14.01 -3.19 1.31
C ARG A 82 13.94 -3.93 2.64
N GLN A 83 13.66 -3.21 3.73
CA GLN A 83 13.52 -3.83 5.05
C GLN A 83 12.29 -4.74 5.13
N LEU A 84 11.19 -4.38 4.47
CA LEU A 84 10.00 -5.21 4.36
C LEU A 84 10.29 -6.52 3.59
N ILE A 85 11.03 -6.44 2.48
CA ILE A 85 11.47 -7.61 1.71
C ILE A 85 12.37 -8.50 2.58
N ALA A 86 13.39 -7.92 3.23
CA ALA A 86 14.30 -8.67 4.11
C ALA A 86 13.56 -9.33 5.28
N LEU A 87 12.56 -8.67 5.87
CA LEU A 87 11.70 -9.28 6.88
C LEU A 87 10.95 -10.47 6.31
N SER A 88 10.34 -10.32 5.12
CA SER A 88 9.58 -11.41 4.50
C SER A 88 10.43 -12.66 4.27
N ARG A 89 11.71 -12.48 3.93
CA ARG A 89 12.69 -13.56 3.84
C ARG A 89 12.89 -14.25 5.18
N LYS A 90 13.09 -13.47 6.24
CA LYS A 90 13.31 -13.99 7.59
C LYS A 90 12.11 -14.81 8.11
N VAL A 91 10.89 -14.35 7.86
CA VAL A 91 9.69 -14.95 8.47
C VAL A 91 8.95 -15.92 7.57
N GLY A 92 9.20 -15.90 6.26
CA GLY A 92 8.39 -16.62 5.27
C GLY A 92 9.18 -17.21 4.10
N ALA A 93 10.46 -17.53 4.28
CA ALA A 93 11.28 -18.14 3.22
C ALA A 93 10.62 -19.38 2.60
N GLU A 94 10.09 -20.28 3.42
CA GLU A 94 9.41 -21.51 2.97
C GLU A 94 8.03 -21.24 2.35
N VAL A 95 7.47 -20.05 2.57
CA VAL A 95 6.13 -19.67 2.10
C VAL A 95 6.18 -19.03 0.71
N PHE A 96 7.19 -18.19 0.45
CA PHE A 96 7.28 -17.39 -0.76
C PHE A 96 8.13 -18.04 -1.86
N GLN A 97 7.70 -17.93 -3.11
CA GLN A 97 8.52 -18.30 -4.26
C GLN A 97 9.80 -17.48 -4.27
N GLY A 98 10.96 -18.15 -4.32
CA GLY A 98 12.27 -17.50 -4.25
C GLY A 98 12.65 -17.03 -2.85
N GLY A 99 11.95 -17.48 -1.80
CA GLY A 99 12.32 -17.23 -0.42
C GLY A 99 11.92 -15.87 0.13
N GLU A 100 11.30 -14.99 -0.65
CA GLU A 100 10.87 -13.67 -0.19
C GLU A 100 9.80 -13.06 -1.09
N ILE A 101 9.17 -11.98 -0.62
CA ILE A 101 8.30 -11.20 -1.49
C ILE A 101 9.13 -10.38 -2.49
N ARG A 102 8.70 -10.39 -3.75
CA ARG A 102 9.27 -9.53 -4.79
C ARG A 102 9.06 -8.05 -4.49
N TYR A 103 9.92 -7.21 -5.07
CA TYR A 103 9.88 -5.76 -4.85
C TYR A 103 8.52 -5.13 -5.14
N GLY A 104 7.89 -5.49 -6.26
CA GLY A 104 6.57 -4.94 -6.60
C GLY A 104 5.46 -5.39 -5.66
N LEU A 105 5.57 -6.57 -5.03
CA LEU A 105 4.63 -7.01 -4.01
C LEU A 105 4.81 -6.21 -2.72
N ALA A 106 6.05 -6.05 -2.25
CA ALA A 106 6.37 -5.17 -1.13
C ALA A 106 5.86 -3.73 -1.37
N ALA A 107 6.09 -3.19 -2.56
CA ALA A 107 5.60 -1.86 -2.94
C ALA A 107 4.07 -1.78 -2.96
N LYS A 108 3.38 -2.80 -3.51
CA LYS A 108 1.92 -2.82 -3.54
C LYS A 108 1.34 -2.89 -2.12
N LEU A 109 1.85 -3.79 -1.28
CA LEU A 109 1.41 -3.94 0.10
C LEU A 109 1.59 -2.64 0.90
N LEU A 110 2.81 -2.10 0.91
CA LEU A 110 3.13 -0.92 1.71
C LEU A 110 2.34 0.31 1.22
N ASN A 111 2.29 0.55 -0.08
CA ASN A 111 1.69 1.77 -0.60
C ASN A 111 0.16 1.74 -0.47
N THR A 112 -0.47 0.57 -0.60
CA THR A 112 -1.91 0.43 -0.34
C THR A 112 -2.24 0.65 1.14
N TRP A 113 -1.40 0.13 2.04
CA TRP A 113 -1.57 0.37 3.49
C TRP A 113 -1.41 1.85 3.85
N LEU A 114 -0.36 2.51 3.33
CA LEU A 114 -0.14 3.95 3.55
C LEU A 114 -1.26 4.81 2.96
N LYS A 115 -1.79 4.46 1.77
CA LYS A 115 -2.96 5.13 1.20
C LYS A 115 -4.16 5.06 2.15
N GLY A 116 -4.46 3.89 2.71
CA GLY A 116 -5.55 3.73 3.67
C GLY A 116 -5.38 4.60 4.91
N LEU A 117 -4.19 4.58 5.52
CA LEU A 117 -3.88 5.41 6.69
C LEU A 117 -3.96 6.92 6.39
N TRP A 118 -3.47 7.33 5.22
CA TRP A 118 -3.54 8.72 4.78
C TRP A 118 -4.98 9.17 4.52
N CYS A 119 -5.80 8.35 3.88
CA CYS A 119 -7.24 8.63 3.69
C CYS A 119 -8.01 8.75 5.02
N LEU A 120 -7.52 8.13 6.11
CA LEU A 120 -8.05 8.31 7.47
C LEU A 120 -7.44 9.52 8.21
N GLY A 121 -6.51 10.27 7.62
CA GLY A 121 -5.84 11.41 8.27
C GLY A 121 -4.82 11.02 9.35
N LEU A 122 -4.43 9.74 9.43
CA LEU A 122 -3.53 9.21 10.46
C LEU A 122 -2.07 9.52 10.18
N ILE A 123 -1.70 9.66 8.92
CA ILE A 123 -0.35 10.01 8.48
C ILE A 123 -0.38 11.14 7.44
N PRO A 124 0.70 11.93 7.31
CA PRO A 124 0.87 12.83 6.18
C PRO A 124 0.90 12.10 4.83
N THR A 125 0.77 12.87 3.75
CA THR A 125 0.78 12.37 2.37
C THR A 125 1.98 11.44 2.12
N PRO A 126 1.75 10.20 1.64
CA PRO A 126 2.83 9.25 1.40
C PRO A 126 3.66 9.67 0.18
N PRO A 127 4.97 9.37 0.16
CA PRO A 127 5.85 9.83 -0.92
C PRO A 127 5.55 9.16 -2.26
N HIS A 128 5.08 7.91 -2.26
CA HIS A 128 4.70 7.16 -3.46
C HIS A 128 3.28 6.62 -3.35
N CYS A 129 2.64 6.35 -4.49
CA CYS A 129 1.30 5.77 -4.57
C CYS A 129 1.32 4.24 -4.84
N PRO A 130 0.20 3.53 -4.66
CA PRO A 130 0.08 2.14 -5.08
C PRO A 130 0.25 1.98 -6.58
N VAL A 131 1.19 1.13 -7.00
CA VAL A 131 1.40 0.82 -8.42
C VAL A 131 0.57 -0.41 -8.79
N ASP A 132 -0.47 -0.25 -9.61
CA ASP A 132 -1.20 -1.37 -10.22
C ASP A 132 -1.41 -1.22 -11.72
N SER A 133 -2.03 -2.22 -12.34
CA SER A 133 -2.30 -2.21 -13.78
C SER A 133 -3.19 -1.06 -14.22
N VAL A 134 -4.10 -0.57 -13.36
CA VAL A 134 -5.01 0.54 -13.71
C VAL A 134 -4.23 1.84 -13.75
N ILE A 135 -3.43 2.11 -12.71
CA ILE A 135 -2.60 3.31 -12.66
C ILE A 135 -1.50 3.28 -13.71
N GLN A 136 -0.91 2.12 -14.00
CA GLN A 136 0.08 2.01 -15.08
C GLN A 136 -0.51 2.23 -16.48
N GLN A 137 -1.83 2.12 -16.69
CA GLN A 137 -2.44 2.48 -17.97
C GLN A 137 -2.36 3.99 -18.25
N ARG A 138 -2.09 4.81 -17.23
CA ARG A 138 -1.91 6.26 -17.36
C ARG A 138 -0.52 6.69 -17.83
N ILE A 139 0.43 5.75 -17.95
CA ILE A 139 1.79 6.01 -18.45
C ILE A 139 2.03 5.31 -19.79
N PRO A 140 3.03 5.74 -20.58
CA PRO A 140 3.40 5.08 -21.84
C PRO A 140 3.72 3.60 -21.66
N ALA A 141 3.32 2.77 -22.62
CA ALA A 141 3.50 1.31 -22.56
C ALA A 141 4.97 0.88 -22.37
N THR A 142 5.91 1.65 -22.93
CA THR A 142 7.37 1.44 -22.80
C THR A 142 7.90 1.54 -21.38
N HIS A 143 7.15 2.18 -20.48
CA HIS A 143 7.51 2.32 -19.07
C HIS A 143 6.70 1.39 -18.16
N ARG A 144 5.72 0.65 -18.68
CA ARG A 144 4.89 -0.27 -17.88
C ARG A 144 5.68 -1.52 -17.55
N ILE A 145 5.73 -1.85 -16.27
CA ILE A 145 6.30 -3.10 -15.77
C ILE A 145 5.25 -3.69 -14.83
N PRO A 146 4.71 -4.89 -15.09
CA PRO A 146 3.73 -5.49 -14.19
C PRO A 146 4.30 -5.52 -12.77
N TRP A 147 3.60 -4.90 -11.82
CA TRP A 147 4.04 -4.87 -10.42
C TRP A 147 4.17 -6.29 -9.84
N THR A 148 3.40 -7.24 -10.39
CA THR A 148 3.49 -8.66 -10.05
C THR A 148 4.81 -9.28 -10.50
N GLN A 149 5.61 -8.64 -11.37
CA GLN A 149 6.87 -9.18 -11.89
C GLN A 149 8.08 -8.32 -11.51
N MET A 150 7.89 -7.17 -10.84
CA MET A 150 9.01 -6.31 -10.42
C MET A 150 9.82 -6.98 -9.31
N THR A 151 11.10 -7.25 -9.58
CA THR A 151 12.03 -7.87 -8.64
C THR A 151 13.06 -6.88 -8.10
N THR A 152 13.27 -5.74 -8.76
CA THR A 152 14.33 -4.78 -8.41
C THR A 152 13.78 -3.38 -8.08
N GLN A 153 14.57 -2.61 -7.33
CA GLN A 153 14.27 -1.20 -7.07
C GLN A 153 14.21 -0.39 -8.36
N ASP A 154 15.12 -0.65 -9.32
CA ASP A 154 15.23 0.18 -10.52
C ASP A 154 14.01 0.03 -11.44
N GLN A 155 13.47 -1.20 -11.55
CA GLN A 155 12.19 -1.43 -12.22
C GLN A 155 11.07 -0.64 -11.56
N TYR A 156 10.99 -0.67 -10.22
CA TYR A 156 10.01 0.09 -9.47
C TYR A 156 10.17 1.61 -9.68
N LEU A 157 11.39 2.14 -9.56
CA LEU A 157 11.68 3.55 -9.74
C LEU A 157 11.39 4.03 -11.16
N ARG A 158 11.66 3.20 -12.19
CA ARG A 158 11.29 3.51 -13.57
C ARG A 158 9.79 3.79 -13.70
N VAL A 159 8.96 2.97 -13.05
CA VAL A 159 7.50 3.18 -13.05
C VAL A 159 7.12 4.41 -12.23
N ILE A 160 7.70 4.61 -11.04
CA ILE A 160 7.43 5.80 -10.21
C ILE A 160 7.81 7.09 -10.94
N CYS A 161 8.96 7.15 -11.61
CA CYS A 161 9.36 8.31 -12.39
C CYS A 161 8.41 8.57 -13.57
N ALA A 162 7.94 7.53 -14.25
CA ALA A 162 6.96 7.68 -15.32
C ALA A 162 5.61 8.19 -14.80
N LEU A 163 5.18 7.72 -13.62
CA LEU A 163 3.97 8.21 -12.96
C LEU A 163 4.12 9.66 -12.50
N GLN A 164 5.28 10.02 -11.95
CA GLN A 164 5.57 11.40 -11.57
C GLN A 164 5.46 12.33 -12.77
N ARG A 165 6.05 11.97 -13.91
CA ARG A 165 5.90 12.74 -15.17
C ARG A 165 4.46 12.85 -15.66
N ALA A 166 3.64 11.82 -15.44
CA ALA A 166 2.21 11.89 -15.77
C ALA A 166 1.41 12.77 -14.81
N ALA A 167 1.92 12.98 -13.59
CA ALA A 167 1.36 13.90 -12.61
C ALA A 167 1.91 15.33 -12.74
N ASP A 168 3.03 15.53 -13.43
CA ASP A 168 3.61 16.85 -13.66
C ASP A 168 2.59 17.79 -14.32
N GLY A 169 2.50 19.02 -13.81
CA GLY A 169 1.53 20.02 -14.26
C GLY A 169 0.18 20.01 -13.51
N THR A 170 -0.07 19.07 -12.60
CA THR A 170 -1.33 19.01 -11.81
C THR A 170 -1.26 19.69 -10.44
N SER A 171 -0.09 20.16 -10.01
CA SER A 171 0.21 20.63 -8.64
C SER A 171 -0.09 19.60 -7.53
N MET A 172 -0.44 18.36 -7.90
CA MET A 172 -0.72 17.27 -6.97
C MET A 172 0.56 16.52 -6.64
N SER A 173 0.64 16.03 -5.40
CA SER A 173 1.56 14.94 -5.08
C SER A 173 1.17 13.66 -5.85
N LEU A 174 2.11 12.74 -5.98
CA LEU A 174 1.84 11.47 -6.66
C LEU A 174 0.70 10.65 -5.99
N ALA A 175 0.54 10.78 -4.67
CA ALA A 175 -0.55 10.11 -3.94
C ALA A 175 -1.93 10.74 -4.23
N GLU A 176 -2.01 12.06 -4.33
CA GLU A 176 -3.24 12.79 -4.69
C GLU A 176 -3.61 12.55 -6.15
N TRP A 177 -2.63 12.60 -7.05
CA TRP A 177 -2.84 12.29 -8.45
C TRP A 177 -3.35 10.85 -8.65
N GLU A 178 -2.84 9.90 -7.86
CA GLU A 178 -3.35 8.53 -7.89
C GLU A 178 -4.81 8.45 -7.43
N LEU A 179 -5.21 9.17 -6.37
CA LEU A 179 -6.61 9.18 -5.93
C LEU A 179 -7.57 9.71 -7.00
N SER A 180 -7.18 10.74 -7.75
CA SER A 180 -8.03 11.32 -8.80
C SER A 180 -8.08 10.47 -10.08
N ASN A 181 -7.04 9.68 -10.34
CA ASN A 181 -6.94 8.85 -11.55
C ASN A 181 -7.30 7.37 -11.32
N PHE A 182 -7.37 6.94 -10.06
CA PHE A 182 -7.77 5.60 -9.67
C PHE A 182 -9.28 5.48 -9.64
N SER A 183 -9.82 4.57 -10.45
CA SER A 183 -11.19 4.11 -10.33
C SER A 183 -11.21 2.64 -9.95
N ARG A 184 -12.01 2.31 -8.93
CA ARG A 184 -12.41 0.90 -8.74
C ARG A 184 -13.27 0.51 -9.94
N ARG A 185 -13.19 -0.77 -10.34
CA ARG A 185 -14.07 -1.33 -11.38
C ARG A 185 -15.55 -1.09 -11.10
N ARG A 186 -15.92 -0.97 -9.82
CA ARG A 186 -17.24 -0.57 -9.36
C ARG A 186 -17.09 0.65 -8.45
N ALA A 187 -17.73 1.76 -8.81
CA ALA A 187 -17.80 2.93 -7.96
C ALA A 187 -18.63 2.63 -6.70
N SER A 188 -18.41 3.42 -5.64
CA SER A 188 -19.30 3.40 -4.48
C SER A 188 -20.72 3.73 -4.95
N LEU A 189 -21.71 2.94 -4.52
CA LEU A 189 -23.12 3.28 -4.71
C LEU A 189 -23.57 4.39 -3.75
N LEU A 190 -22.82 4.60 -2.67
CA LEU A 190 -23.03 5.71 -1.75
C LEU A 190 -22.35 6.95 -2.32
N ASN A 191 -23.16 7.98 -2.60
CA ASN A 191 -22.67 9.29 -3.01
C ASN A 191 -22.24 10.07 -1.76
N VAL A 192 -21.05 10.67 -1.80
CA VAL A 192 -20.51 11.49 -0.69
C VAL A 192 -21.44 12.65 -0.36
N SER A 193 -22.19 13.17 -1.33
CA SER A 193 -23.18 14.23 -1.12
C SER A 193 -24.30 13.83 -0.15
N LEU A 194 -24.54 12.53 0.07
CA LEU A 194 -25.53 12.04 1.05
C LEU A 194 -25.10 12.30 2.50
N PHE A 195 -23.81 12.57 2.72
CA PHE A 195 -23.22 12.79 4.04
C PHE A 195 -22.74 14.23 4.24
N GLN A 196 -22.78 15.04 3.19
CA GLN A 196 -22.59 16.48 3.28
C GLN A 196 -23.95 17.05 3.69
N GLY A 197 -24.13 17.30 4.99
CA GLY A 197 -25.32 17.99 5.48
C GLY A 197 -25.52 19.32 4.73
N GLY A 198 -26.77 19.65 4.43
CA GLY A 198 -27.15 21.01 4.01
C GLY A 198 -26.92 22.02 5.12
#